data_AF-A0A094KDP0-F1
#
_entry.id   AF-A0A094KDP0-F1
#
_cell.length_a   1.000
_cell.length_b   1.000
_cell.length_c   1.000
_cell.angle_alpha   90.00
_cell.angle_beta   90.00
_cell.angle_gamma   90.00
#
_symmetry.space_group_name_H-M   'P 1'
#
loop_
_entity.id
_entity.type
_entity.pdbx_description
1 polymer ?
#
loop_
_entity_poly.entity_id
_entity_poly.type
_entity_poly.pdbx_seq_one_letter_code
_entity_poly.pdbx_strand_id
1 'polypeptide(L)' 'HGQIEGTQKLLNKDLADLINKMRLAQQNAITSLSEECKRQMLTASHPLAVDAKNLLDAVDQAKVQ' A
#
# COMPACT_ATOMS: atom_id res chain seq x y z
N HIS A 1 21.87 0.87 1.75
CA HIS A 1 21.08 2.03 1.24
C HIS A 1 20.18 1.69 0.05
N GLY A 2 20.66 1.09 -1.05
CA GLY A 2 19.83 0.85 -2.24
C GLY A 2 18.56 0.00 -2.01
N GLN A 3 18.61 -1.01 -1.15
CA GLN A 3 17.43 -1.82 -0.80
C GLN A 3 16.36 -1.03 -0.01
N ILE A 4 16.79 -0.18 0.92
CA ILE A 4 15.88 0.68 1.70
C ILE A 4 15.19 1.67 0.75
N GLU A 5 15.95 2.32 -0.15
CA GLU A 5 15.38 3.27 -1.11
C GLU A 5 14.42 2.59 -2.10
N GLY A 6 14.76 1.38 -2.59
CA GLY A 6 13.89 0.60 -3.46
C GLY A 6 12.58 0.23 -2.79
N THR A 7 12.63 -0.22 -1.53
CA THR A 7 11.44 -0.60 -0.76
C THR A 7 10.58 0.62 -0.41
N GLN A 8 11.20 1.77 -0.10
CA GLN A 8 10.48 3.02 0.12
C GLN A 8 9.74 3.50 -1.14
N LYS A 9 10.34 3.35 -2.33
CA LYS A 9 9.66 3.66 -3.60
C LYS A 9 8.47 2.75 -3.85
N LEU A 10 8.60 1.45 -3.57
CA LEU A 10 7.52 0.48 -3.71
C LEU A 10 6.36 0.79 -2.74
N LEU A 11 6.68 1.08 -1.47
CA LEU A 11 5.71 1.49 -0.46
C LEU A 11 4.93 2.74 -0.87
N ASN A 12 5.60 3.75 -1.43
CA ASN A 12 4.95 4.97 -1.91
C ASN A 12 4.00 4.69 -3.08
N LYS A 13 4.39 3.80 -3.99
CA LYS A 13 3.54 3.38 -5.12
C LYS A 13 2.27 2.68 -4.61
N ASP A 14 2.42 1.76 -3.67
CA ASP A 14 1.29 1.01 -3.13
C ASP A 14 0.36 1.89 -2.29
N LEU A 15 0.92 2.87 -1.58
CA LEU A 15 0.14 3.87 -0.85
C LEU A 15 -0.66 4.75 -1.82
N ALA A 16 -0.06 5.16 -2.94
CA ALA A 16 -0.75 5.93 -3.97
C ALA A 16 -1.91 5.13 -4.59
N ASP A 17 -1.71 3.84 -4.86
CA ASP A 17 -2.77 2.97 -5.38
C ASP A 17 -3.91 2.80 -4.37
N LEU A 18 -3.60 2.55 -3.09
CA LEU A 18 -4.59 2.47 -2.03
C LEU A 18 -5.40 3.77 -1.89
N ILE A 19 -4.75 4.93 -1.93
CA ILE A 19 -5.43 6.24 -1.88
C ILE A 19 -6.40 6.40 -3.05
N ASN A 20 -6.00 6.00 -4.26
CA ASN A 20 -6.87 6.07 -5.43
C ASN A 20 -8.09 5.15 -5.29
N LYS A 21 -7.89 3.92 -4.81
CA LYS A 21 -9.00 2.97 -4.55
C LYS A 21 -9.92 3.45 -3.43
N MET A 22 -9.37 4.05 -2.37
CA MET A 22 -10.14 4.62 -1.27
C MET A 22 -10.99 5.81 -1.75
N ARG A 23 -10.44 6.69 -2.59
CA ARG A 23 -11.22 7.78 -3.22
C ARG A 23 -12.35 7.26 -4.09
N LEU A 24 -12.09 6.22 -4.90
CA LEU A 24 -13.13 5.58 -5.70
C LEU A 24 -14.23 4.97 -4.82
N ALA A 25 -13.87 4.30 -3.72
CA ALA A 25 -14.82 3.76 -2.77
C ALA A 25 -15.66 4.85 -2.08
N GLN A 26 -15.05 5.97 -1.73
CA GLN A 26 -15.76 7.14 -1.18
C GLN A 26 -16.74 7.74 -2.20
N GLN A 27 -16.32 7.91 -3.46
CA GLN A 27 -17.18 8.45 -4.53
C GLN A 27 -18.34 7.51 -4.89
N ASN A 28 -18.13 6.19 -4.80
CA ASN A 28 -19.12 5.18 -5.13
C ASN A 28 -19.87 4.62 -3.91
N ALA A 29 -19.78 5.29 -2.75
CA ALA A 29 -20.29 4.75 -1.48
C ALA A 29 -21.79 4.44 -1.50
N ILE A 30 -22.57 5.20 -2.27
CA ILE A 30 -24.04 5.07 -2.41
C ILE A 30 -24.48 4.43 -3.73
N THR A 31 -23.55 3.98 -4.56
CA THR A 31 -23.85 3.34 -5.85
C THR A 31 -23.79 1.82 -5.72
N SER A 32 -24.31 1.10 -6.72
CA SER A 32 -24.21 -0.38 -6.78
C SER A 32 -22.76 -0.88 -6.83
N LEU A 33 -21.78 0.00 -7.07
CA LEU A 33 -20.35 -0.32 -7.11
C LEU A 33 -19.66 -0.23 -5.74
N SER A 34 -20.34 0.23 -4.69
CA SER A 34 -19.78 0.46 -3.34
C SER A 34 -18.99 -0.74 -2.81
N GLU A 35 -19.59 -1.93 -2.85
CA GLU A 35 -18.98 -3.16 -2.35
C GLU A 35 -17.77 -3.62 -3.17
N GLU A 36 -17.79 -3.36 -4.48
CA GLU A 36 -16.68 -3.70 -5.36
C GLU A 36 -15.50 -2.73 -5.17
N CYS A 37 -15.76 -1.43 -5.05
CA CYS A 37 -14.72 -0.46 -4.75
C CYS A 37 -14.09 -0.71 -3.37
N LYS A 38 -14.87 -1.12 -2.36
CA LYS A 38 -14.35 -1.54 -1.05
C LYS A 38 -13.46 -2.79 -1.18
N ARG A 39 -13.87 -3.80 -1.94
CA ARG A 39 -13.04 -4.98 -2.21
C ARG A 39 -11.71 -4.59 -2.85
N GLN A 40 -11.72 -3.76 -3.88
CA GLN A 40 -10.49 -3.31 -4.54
C GLN A 40 -9.57 -2.53 -3.60
N MET A 41 -10.13 -1.69 -2.72
CA MET A 41 -9.37 -1.00 -1.68
C MET A 41 -8.72 -1.99 -0.70
N LEU A 42 -9.46 -3.01 -0.25
CA LEU A 42 -8.92 -4.05 0.64
C LEU A 42 -7.84 -4.89 -0.05
N THR A 43 -7.97 -5.17 -1.35
CA THR A 43 -6.93 -5.86 -2.12
C THR A 43 -5.65 -5.01 -2.20
N ALA A 44 -5.77 -3.69 -2.38
CA ALA A 44 -4.63 -2.78 -2.45
C ALA A 44 -3.95 -2.55 -1.09
N SER A 45 -4.62 -2.81 0.04
CA SER A 45 -4.00 -2.67 1.36
C SER A 45 -3.05 -3.82 1.72
N HIS A 46 -3.25 -5.00 1.13
CA HIS A 46 -2.39 -6.16 1.35
C HIS A 46 -0.93 -5.93 0.90
N PRO A 47 -0.63 -5.54 -0.36
CA PRO A 47 0.74 -5.30 -0.80
C PRO A 47 1.40 -4.14 -0.04
N LEU A 48 0.65 -3.07 0.30
CA LEU A 48 1.14 -1.99 1.16
C LEU A 48 1.63 -2.50 2.54
N ALA A 49 0.88 -3.41 3.17
CA ALA A 49 1.27 -3.98 4.46
C ALA A 49 2.52 -4.87 4.34
N VAL A 50 2.63 -5.64 3.26
CA VAL A 50 3.81 -6.48 2.97
C VAL A 50 5.05 -5.60 2.76
N ASP A 51 4.93 -4.52 1.99
CA ASP A 51 6.03 -3.60 1.71
C ASP A 51 6.45 -2.79 2.93
N ALA A 52 5.52 -2.44 3.81
CA ALA A 52 5.83 -1.81 5.08
C ALA A 52 6.69 -2.73 5.96
N LYS A 53 6.35 -4.02 6.00
CA LYS A 53 7.17 -5.03 6.69
C LYS A 53 8.54 -5.18 6.04
N ASN A 54 8.60 -5.28 4.71
CA ASN A 54 9.87 -5.40 3.98
C ASN A 54 10.79 -4.19 4.25
N LEU A 55 10.24 -2.98 4.37
CA LEU A 55 11.01 -1.78 4.70
C LEU A 55 11.56 -1.83 6.12
N LEU A 56 10.74 -2.28 7.08
CA LEU A 56 11.17 -2.48 8.47
C LEU A 56 12.32 -3.49 8.54
N ASP A 57 12.16 -4.65 7.90
CA ASP A 57 13.19 -5.70 7.85
C ASP A 57 14.49 -5.19 7.21
N ALA A 58 14.41 -4.40 6.13
CA ALA A 58 15.58 -3.80 5.46
C ALA A 58 16.29 -2.74 6.33
N VAL A 59 15.53 -1.95 7.08
CA VAL A 59 16.08 -0.97 8.03
C VAL A 59 16.74 -1.67 9.21
N ASP A 60 16.11 -2.70 9.77
CA ASP A 60 16.67 -3.47 10.88
C ASP A 60 17.96 -4.18 10.45
N GLN A 61 17.99 -4.79 9.27
CA GLN A 61 19.20 -5.40 8.72
C GLN A 61 20.34 -4.38 8.54
N ALA A 62 20.03 -3.16 8.08
CA ALA A 62 21.03 -2.10 7.92
C ALA A 62 21.54 -1.53 9.26
N LYS A 63 20.81 -1.71 10.37
CA LYS A 63 21.25 -1.31 11.71
C LYS A 63 22.15 -2.34 12.38
N VAL A 64 22.05 -3.61 11.98
CA VAL A 64 22.90 -4.71 12.49
C VAL A 64 24.25 -4.76 11.77
N GLN A 65 24.35 -4.17 10.57
CA GLN A 65 25.60 -3.97 9.81
C GLN A 65 26.40 -2.76 10.32
#